data_AF-A0A7V4PMX5-F1
#
_entry.id   AF-A0A7V4PMX5-F1
#
_cell.length_a   1.000
_cell.length_b   1.000
_cell.length_c   1.000
_cell.angle_alpha   90.00
_cell.angle_beta   90.00
_cell.angle_gamma   90.00
#
_symmetry.space_group_name_H-M   'P 1'
#
loop_
_entity.id
_entity.type
_entity.pdbx_description
1 polymer ?
#
loop_
_entity_poly.entity_id
_entity_poly.type
_entity_poly.pdbx_seq_one_letter_code
_entity_poly.pdbx_strand_id
1 'polypeptide(L)'
;MGAEIIGHIKQLKEIIPGVKYHHEHMNGKGYPEGLMGEGIPMIARIVAVADTYDAITTDRPYRKALSKETAISELKKGSGTQFDQKVVEAFLQAFHSGEI
;
A
#
# COMPACT_ATOMS: atom_id res chain seq x y z
N MET A 1 12.38 1.00 -12.70
CA MET A 1 11.82 -0.18 -13.39
C MET A 1 10.31 -0.08 -13.65
N GLY A 2 9.39 -0.07 -12.68
CA GLY A 2 7.93 0.03 -12.98
C GLY A 2 7.45 1.45 -13.40
N ALA A 3 7.90 2.49 -12.69
CA ALA A 3 7.51 3.88 -12.95
C ALA A 3 8.00 4.41 -14.31
N GLU A 4 9.15 3.94 -14.80
CA GLU A 4 9.74 4.35 -16.08
C GLU A 4 8.93 3.83 -17.28
N ILE A 5 8.39 2.61 -17.19
CA ILE A 5 7.57 2.00 -18.23
C ILE A 5 6.26 2.79 -18.42
N ILE A 6 5.66 3.24 -17.32
CA ILE A 6 4.37 3.95 -17.33
C ILE A 6 4.53 5.46 -17.63
N GLY A 7 5.72 6.02 -17.43
CA GLY A 7 6.03 7.44 -17.58
C GLY A 7 5.71 8.04 -18.95
N HIS A 8 5.63 7.22 -19.99
CA HIS A 8 5.34 7.65 -21.36
C HIS A 8 3.83 7.79 -21.67
N ILE A 9 2.94 7.33 -20.79
CA ILE A 9 1.50 7.41 -20.97
C ILE A 9 0.98 8.62 -20.20
N LYS A 10 0.62 9.69 -20.92
CA LYS A 10 0.22 10.98 -20.31
C LYS A 10 -0.95 10.85 -19.33
N GLN A 11 -1.85 9.90 -19.57
CA GLN A 11 -3.04 9.63 -18.75
C GLN A 11 -2.71 8.97 -17.41
N LEU A 12 -1.53 8.39 -17.24
CA LEU A 12 -1.15 7.63 -16.04
C LEU A 12 -0.20 8.40 -15.11
N LYS A 13 0.08 9.67 -15.42
CA LYS A 13 1.03 10.50 -14.67
C LYS A 13 0.72 10.61 -13.17
N GLU A 14 -0.56 10.65 -12.81
CA GLU A 14 -0.99 10.75 -11.41
C GLU A 14 -0.76 9.46 -10.61
N ILE A 15 -0.60 8.32 -11.28
CA ILE A 15 -0.39 7.01 -10.67
C ILE A 15 1.10 6.69 -10.51
N ILE A 16 1.98 7.36 -11.27
CA ILE A 16 3.44 7.16 -11.24
C ILE A 16 4.00 7.25 -9.80
N PRO A 17 3.63 8.24 -8.96
CA PRO A 17 4.11 8.28 -7.59
C PRO A 17 3.67 7.06 -6.77
N GLY A 18 2.46 6.54 -7.03
CA GLY A 18 1.98 5.31 -6.40
C GLY A 18 2.86 4.12 -6.74
N VAL A 19 3.16 3.91 -8.03
CA VAL A 19 4.03 2.83 -8.49
C VAL A 19 5.46 2.99 -7.97
N LYS A 20 5.97 4.22 -7.88
CA LYS A 20 7.36 4.47 -7.46
C LYS A 20 7.56 4.30 -5.95
N TYR A 21 6.60 4.77 -5.14
CA TYR A 21 6.81 4.99 -3.71
C TYR A 21 5.93 4.11 -2.79
N HIS A 22 5.12 3.19 -3.31
CA HIS A 22 4.26 2.33 -2.45
C HIS A 22 5.04 1.36 -1.55
N HIS A 23 6.35 1.24 -1.71
CA HIS A 23 7.23 0.50 -0.79
C HIS A 23 7.94 1.41 0.25
N GLU A 24 7.67 2.71 0.23
CA GLU A 24 8.08 3.61 1.31
C GLU A 24 7.26 3.33 2.56
N HIS A 25 7.91 3.45 3.72
CA HIS A 25 7.26 3.24 5.02
C HIS A 25 7.14 4.58 5.74
N MET A 26 6.05 4.78 6.48
CA MET A 26 5.84 6.04 7.23
C MET A 26 7.00 6.42 8.15
N ASN A 27 7.73 5.42 8.66
CA ASN A 27 8.90 5.58 9.53
C ASN A 27 10.25 5.70 8.81
N GLY A 28 10.28 5.76 7.47
CA GLY A 28 11.49 5.95 6.67
C GLY A 28 12.35 4.71 6.48
N LYS A 29 11.89 3.55 6.95
CA LYS A 29 12.59 2.27 6.75
C LYS A 29 12.24 1.58 5.43
N GLY A 30 11.42 2.24 4.61
CA GLY A 30 11.04 1.76 3.28
C GLY A 30 12.07 2.16 2.21
N TYR A 31 11.71 1.94 0.96
CA TYR A 31 12.55 2.21 -0.20
C TYR A 31 11.66 2.71 -1.35
N PRO A 32 12.20 3.38 -2.38
CA PRO A 32 13.62 3.54 -2.73
C PRO A 32 14.37 4.74 -2.12
N GLU A 33 13.68 5.78 -1.69
CA GLU A 33 14.26 7.07 -1.29
C GLU A 33 14.25 7.29 0.24
N GLY A 34 13.58 6.42 1.01
CA GLY A 34 13.50 6.53 2.47
C GLY A 34 12.62 7.69 2.91
N LEU A 35 11.56 7.96 2.14
CA LEU A 35 10.61 9.03 2.42
C LEU A 35 9.87 8.73 3.75
N MET A 36 9.45 9.79 4.44
CA MET A 36 8.80 9.68 5.76
C MET A 36 7.54 10.53 5.83
N GLY A 37 6.56 10.03 6.59
CA GLY A 37 5.34 10.76 6.89
C GLY A 37 4.64 11.34 5.65
N GLU A 38 4.35 12.64 5.69
CA GLU A 38 3.69 13.36 4.60
C GLU A 38 4.58 13.59 3.37
N GLY A 39 5.88 13.29 3.45
CA GLY A 39 6.76 13.23 2.29
C GLY A 39 6.39 12.09 1.32
N ILE A 40 5.65 11.08 1.78
CA ILE A 40 5.15 10.00 0.94
C ILE A 40 3.84 10.45 0.26
N PRO A 41 3.76 10.42 -1.08
CA PRO A 41 2.55 10.79 -1.81
C PRO A 41 1.32 10.00 -1.33
N MET A 42 0.16 10.65 -1.22
CA MET A 42 -1.07 10.00 -0.74
C MET A 42 -1.41 8.74 -1.53
N ILE A 43 -1.30 8.79 -2.86
CA ILE A 43 -1.56 7.62 -3.72
C ILE A 43 -0.64 6.44 -3.40
N ALA A 44 0.63 6.69 -3.05
CA ALA A 44 1.57 5.64 -2.65
C ALA A 44 1.18 5.00 -1.32
N ARG A 45 0.74 5.83 -0.34
CA ARG A 45 0.24 5.35 0.95
C ARG A 45 -1.00 4.46 0.79
N ILE A 46 -1.92 4.83 -0.11
CA ILE A 46 -3.11 4.03 -0.45
C ILE A 46 -2.71 2.70 -1.10
N VAL A 47 -1.85 2.76 -2.13
CA VAL A 47 -1.39 1.56 -2.84
C VAL A 47 -0.64 0.60 -1.93
N ALA A 48 0.17 1.10 -0.98
CA ALA A 48 0.89 0.26 -0.02
C ALA A 48 -0.04 -0.63 0.83
N VAL A 49 -1.15 -0.06 1.30
CA VAL A 49 -2.17 -0.78 2.08
C VAL A 49 -2.90 -1.79 1.20
N ALA A 50 -3.32 -1.39 0.00
CA ALA A 50 -4.00 -2.26 -0.95
C ALA A 50 -3.13 -3.44 -1.40
N ASP A 51 -1.87 -3.17 -1.76
CA ASP A 51 -0.89 -4.19 -2.18
C ASP A 51 -0.62 -5.19 -1.06
N THR A 52 -0.47 -4.73 0.19
CA THR A 52 -0.27 -5.63 1.33
C THR A 52 -1.49 -6.53 1.55
N TYR A 53 -2.70 -5.96 1.49
CA TYR A 53 -3.93 -6.74 1.66
C TYR A 53 -4.08 -7.82 0.58
N ASP A 54 -3.93 -7.44 -0.70
CA ASP A 54 -4.00 -8.38 -1.82
C ASP A 54 -2.89 -9.43 -1.73
N ALA A 55 -1.67 -9.01 -1.40
CA ALA A 55 -0.53 -9.92 -1.22
C ALA A 55 -0.78 -10.96 -0.14
N ILE A 56 -1.57 -10.66 0.89
CA ILE A 56 -1.94 -11.60 1.96
C ILE A 56 -3.11 -12.50 1.54
N THR A 57 -4.12 -11.95 0.86
CA THR A 57 -5.40 -12.63 0.59
C THR A 57 -5.47 -13.36 -0.76
N THR A 58 -4.45 -13.23 -1.60
CA THR A 58 -4.39 -13.88 -2.92
C THR A 58 -3.41 -15.07 -2.93
N ASP A 59 -3.80 -16.15 -3.63
CA ASP A 59 -2.95 -17.32 -3.88
C ASP A 59 -1.74 -16.91 -4.73
N ARG A 60 -0.54 -17.29 -4.30
CA ARG A 60 0.71 -17.10 -5.04
C ARG A 60 1.35 -18.46 -5.32
N PRO A 61 2.18 -18.61 -6.38
CA PRO A 61 2.77 -19.91 -6.74
C PRO A 61 3.47 -20.66 -5.59
N TYR A 62 3.98 -19.92 -4.61
CA TYR A 62 4.74 -20.39 -3.45
C TYR A 62 4.01 -20.25 -2.11
N ARG A 63 2.79 -19.69 -2.08
CA ARG A 63 2.03 -19.51 -0.82
C ARG A 63 0.53 -19.46 -1.07
N LYS A 64 -0.24 -20.21 -0.29
CA LYS A 64 -1.70 -20.06 -0.23
C LYS A 64 -2.09 -18.68 0.33
N ALA A 65 -3.25 -18.21 -0.09
CA ALA A 65 -3.94 -17.07 0.50
C ALA A 65 -4.14 -17.30 2.01
N LEU A 66 -3.94 -16.23 2.79
CA LEU A 66 -4.29 -16.19 4.20
C LEU A 66 -5.64 -15.50 4.37
N SER A 67 -6.22 -15.60 5.57
CA SER A 67 -7.54 -15.07 5.84
C SER A 67 -7.57 -13.54 5.79
N LYS A 68 -8.75 -12.97 5.52
CA LYS A 68 -8.97 -11.52 5.55
C LYS A 68 -8.62 -10.93 6.92
N GLU A 69 -8.93 -11.65 8.01
CA GLU A 69 -8.62 -11.25 9.38
C GLU A 69 -7.10 -11.18 9.60
N THR A 70 -6.35 -12.09 8.99
CA THR A 70 -4.88 -12.05 9.02
C THR A 70 -4.37 -10.78 8.35
N ALA A 71 -4.90 -10.45 7.17
CA ALA A 71 -4.53 -9.22 6.47
C ALA A 71 -4.85 -7.96 7.30
N ILE A 72 -6.06 -7.91 7.89
CA ILE A 72 -6.47 -6.81 8.78
C ILE A 72 -5.55 -6.70 10.00
N SER A 73 -5.17 -7.82 10.60
CA SER A 73 -4.23 -7.85 11.73
C SER A 73 -2.87 -7.27 11.33
N GLU A 74 -2.31 -7.66 10.18
CA GLU A 74 -1.03 -7.14 9.71
C GLU A 74 -1.09 -5.63 9.40
N LEU A 75 -2.15 -5.15 8.76
CA LEU A 75 -2.35 -3.71 8.53
C LEU A 75 -2.42 -2.92 9.84
N LYS A 76 -3.14 -3.43 10.84
CA LYS A 76 -3.22 -2.82 12.17
C LYS A 76 -1.86 -2.79 12.88
N LYS A 77 -1.09 -3.88 12.81
CA LYS A 77 0.27 -3.96 13.40
C LYS A 77 1.22 -2.95 12.75
N GLY A 78 1.13 -2.77 11.43
CA GLY A 78 1.96 -1.84 10.67
C GLY A 78 1.49 -0.38 10.70
N SER A 79 0.33 -0.08 11.27
CA SER A 79 -0.26 1.26 11.32
C SER A 79 0.65 2.26 12.05
N GLY A 80 0.87 3.43 11.45
CA GLY A 80 1.73 4.49 11.98
C GLY A 80 3.24 4.24 11.83
N THR A 81 3.65 3.06 11.34
CA THR A 81 5.07 2.73 11.14
C THR A 81 5.36 2.36 9.69
N GLN A 82 4.77 1.27 9.20
CA GLN A 82 4.84 0.87 7.81
C GLN A 82 3.78 1.60 6.99
N PHE A 83 2.56 1.68 7.50
CA PHE A 83 1.41 2.25 6.81
C PHE A 83 0.96 3.55 7.43
N ASP A 84 0.36 4.42 6.62
CA ASP A 84 -0.30 5.62 7.13
C ASP A 84 -1.56 5.22 7.91
N GLN A 85 -1.64 5.68 9.16
CA GLN A 85 -2.76 5.40 10.04
C GLN A 85 -4.11 5.82 9.43
N LYS A 86 -4.18 6.98 8.76
CA LYS A 86 -5.42 7.48 8.14
C LYS A 86 -5.89 6.54 7.03
N VAL A 87 -4.96 5.99 6.26
CA VAL A 87 -5.27 5.06 5.16
C VAL A 87 -5.71 3.72 5.72
N VAL A 88 -5.05 3.21 6.76
CA VAL A 88 -5.46 1.97 7.44
C VAL A 88 -6.87 2.12 8.02
N GLU A 89 -7.16 3.23 8.70
CA GLU A 89 -8.49 3.52 9.26
C GLU A 89 -9.56 3.58 8.16
N ALA A 90 -9.31 4.30 7.06
CA ALA A 90 -10.22 4.36 5.93
C ALA A 90 -10.47 2.97 5.30
N PHE A 91 -9.41 2.18 5.13
CA PHE A 91 -9.52 0.81 4.61
C PHE A 91 -10.39 -0.06 5.52
N LEU A 92 -10.20 0.02 6.84
CA LEU A 92 -11.00 -0.74 7.80
C LEU A 92 -12.46 -0.31 7.80
N GLN A 93 -12.75 0.98 7.64
CA GLN A 93 -14.13 1.45 7.52
C GLN A 93 -14.82 0.91 6.26
N ALA A 94 -14.12 0.96 5.12
CA ALA A 94 -14.62 0.41 3.86
C ALA A 94 -14.80 -1.13 3.93
N PHE A 95 -13.89 -1.84 4.60
CA PHE A 95 -14.01 -3.27 4.84
C PHE A 95 -15.23 -3.65 5.69
N HIS A 96 -15.48 -2.92 6.79
CA HIS A 96 -16.63 -3.22 7.67
C HIS A 96 -17.98 -2.83 7.05
N SER A 97 -18.01 -1.86 6.15
CA SER A 97 -19.22 -1.46 5.41
C SER A 97 -19.54 -2.39 4.23
N GLY A 98 -18.63 -3.32 3.89
CA GLY A 98 -18.80 -4.26 2.77
C GLY A 98 -18.49 -3.64 1.41
N GLU A 99 -17.81 -2.49 1.38
CA GLU A 99 -17.34 -1.84 0.16
C GLU A 99 -16.05 -2.49 -0.39
N ILE A 100 -15.40 -3.35 0.42
CA ILE A 100 -14.16 -4.11 0.11
C ILE A 100 -14.22 -5.52 0.73
#